data_AF-A0A849W9Z1-F1
#
_entry.id   AF-A0A849W9Z1-F1
#
_cell.length_a   1.000
_cell.length_b   1.000
_cell.length_c   1.000
_cell.angle_alpha   90.00
_cell.angle_beta   90.00
_cell.angle_gamma   90.00
#
_symmetry.space_group_name_H-M   'P 1'
#
loop_
_entity.id
_entity.type
_entity.pdbx_description
1 polymer ?
#
loop_
_entity_poly.entity_id
_entity_poly.type
_entity_poly.pdbx_seq_one_letter_code
_entity_poly.pdbx_strand_id
1 'polypeptide(L)'
;MASAAFLFWLFFIPFILLGLGTFALGGVLAAPWVPLWKKDVRRMLELAEVKPGETVYDLGAGDGRIIIIAAKEFGATATGFEVAVLPFLWGYIKIKVLGLSKKAKLKYNNFFNQDLSQADVICVFLTPEAMKKLKPKFQKEKNKNCRIVSYAFKIPDWEPEKVSKGPGETSIYLYR
;
A
#
# COMPACT_ATOMS: atom_id res chain seq x y z
N MET A 1 -20.32 -13.41 41.87
CA MET A 1 -19.64 -12.15 41.47
C MET A 1 -18.67 -12.48 40.35
N ALA A 2 -18.69 -11.77 39.23
CA ALA A 2 -17.71 -11.98 38.16
C ALA A 2 -16.30 -11.56 38.65
N SER A 3 -15.26 -12.32 38.32
CA SER A 3 -13.90 -12.01 38.76
C SER A 3 -13.39 -10.73 38.06
N ALA A 4 -12.47 -10.00 38.72
CA ALA A 4 -11.84 -8.82 38.12
C ALA A 4 -11.14 -9.14 36.78
N ALA A 5 -10.57 -10.35 36.66
CA ALA A 5 -9.99 -10.85 35.42
C ALA A 5 -11.06 -11.04 34.32
N PHE A 6 -12.24 -11.55 34.66
CA PHE A 6 -13.33 -11.70 33.71
C PHE A 6 -13.83 -10.35 33.18
N LEU A 7 -14.03 -9.37 34.07
CA LEU A 7 -14.43 -8.01 33.69
C LEU A 7 -13.37 -7.30 32.84
N PHE A 8 -12.08 -7.52 33.17
CA PHE A 8 -10.96 -7.04 32.36
C PHE A 8 -11.04 -7.58 30.93
N TRP A 9 -11.12 -8.91 30.75
CA TRP A 9 -11.20 -9.50 29.42
C TRP A 9 -12.48 -9.12 28.67
N LEU A 10 -13.63 -9.02 29.35
CA LEU A 10 -14.88 -8.56 28.75
C LEU A 10 -14.75 -7.15 28.15
N PHE A 11 -13.93 -6.29 28.75
CA PHE A 11 -13.64 -4.96 28.23
C PHE A 11 -12.66 -4.97 27.05
N PHE A 12 -11.59 -5.77 27.09
CA PHE A 12 -10.54 -5.77 26.06
C PHE A 12 -10.84 -6.64 24.83
N ILE A 13 -11.60 -7.73 24.98
CA ILE A 13 -11.95 -8.65 23.88
C ILE A 13 -12.60 -7.93 22.69
N PRO A 14 -13.58 -7.01 22.87
CA PRO A 14 -14.16 -6.26 21.75
C PRO A 14 -13.13 -5.49 20.93
N PHE A 15 -12.12 -4.88 21.57
CA PHE A 15 -11.06 -4.16 20.87
C PHE A 15 -10.13 -5.10 20.11
N ILE A 16 -9.82 -6.26 20.69
CA ILE A 16 -9.03 -7.31 20.01
C ILE A 16 -9.79 -7.83 18.79
N LEU A 17 -11.07 -8.17 18.94
CA LEU A 17 -11.93 -8.63 17.85
C LEU A 17 -12.09 -7.58 16.76
N LEU A 18 -12.24 -6.31 17.14
CA LEU A 18 -12.28 -5.19 16.19
C LEU A 18 -10.97 -5.07 15.40
N GLY A 19 -9.82 -5.16 16.10
CA GLY A 19 -8.50 -5.16 15.48
C GLY A 19 -8.35 -6.30 14.46
N LEU A 20 -8.61 -7.54 14.87
CA LEU A 20 -8.57 -8.73 14.01
C LEU A 20 -9.57 -8.63 12.85
N GLY A 21 -10.76 -8.09 13.10
CA GLY A 21 -11.78 -7.85 12.07
C GLY A 21 -11.29 -6.92 10.96
N THR A 22 -10.49 -5.90 11.29
CA THR A 22 -9.95 -4.98 10.26
C THR A 22 -8.87 -5.63 9.39
N PHE A 23 -8.06 -6.55 9.95
CA PHE A 23 -7.12 -7.36 9.16
C PHE A 23 -7.84 -8.30 8.21
N ALA A 24 -8.86 -8.99 8.71
CA ALA A 24 -9.69 -9.87 7.89
C ALA A 24 -10.38 -9.06 6.77
N LEU A 25 -10.91 -7.88 7.09
CA LEU A 25 -11.50 -6.97 6.12
C LEU A 25 -10.51 -6.55 5.03
N GLY A 26 -9.29 -6.11 5.39
CA GLY A 26 -8.25 -5.79 4.41
C GLY A 26 -7.90 -6.98 3.51
N GLY A 27 -7.78 -8.16 4.12
CA GLY A 27 -7.58 -9.44 3.42
C GLY A 27 -8.66 -9.74 2.38
N VAL A 28 -9.93 -9.63 2.77
CA VAL A 28 -11.10 -9.90 1.92
C VAL A 28 -11.27 -8.82 0.85
N LEU A 29 -11.03 -7.56 1.19
CA LEU A 29 -11.18 -6.45 0.24
C LEU A 29 -10.12 -6.48 -0.85
N ALA A 30 -8.87 -6.77 -0.48
CA ALA A 30 -7.73 -6.54 -1.36
C ALA A 30 -6.62 -7.59 -1.21
N ALA A 31 -5.99 -7.68 -0.04
CA ALA A 31 -4.88 -8.60 0.21
C ALA A 31 -4.58 -8.69 1.71
N PRO A 32 -4.10 -9.85 2.21
CA PRO A 32 -3.57 -9.93 3.57
C PRO A 32 -2.33 -9.05 3.72
N TRP A 33 -2.13 -8.47 4.90
CA TRP A 33 -0.96 -7.63 5.15
C TRP A 33 0.32 -8.47 5.21
N VAL A 34 1.15 -8.37 4.16
CA VAL A 34 2.47 -8.98 4.08
C VAL A 34 3.51 -7.90 3.76
N PRO A 35 4.38 -7.54 4.70
CA PRO A 35 5.29 -6.42 4.54
C PRO A 35 6.45 -6.72 3.55
N LEU A 36 6.63 -5.87 2.53
CA LEU A 36 7.74 -5.99 1.55
C LEU A 36 9.12 -5.73 2.15
N TRP A 37 10.14 -6.48 1.77
CA TRP A 37 11.51 -6.14 2.14
C TRP A 37 11.91 -4.77 1.57
N LYS A 38 12.69 -3.98 2.33
CA LYS A 38 13.11 -2.64 1.88
C LYS A 38 13.84 -2.65 0.54
N LYS A 39 14.61 -3.71 0.26
CA LYS A 39 15.28 -3.89 -1.03
C LYS A 39 14.29 -3.99 -2.19
N ASP A 40 13.17 -4.69 -1.98
CA ASP A 40 12.15 -4.88 -3.01
C ASP A 40 11.35 -3.59 -3.21
N VAL A 41 11.08 -2.83 -2.13
CA VAL A 41 10.49 -1.48 -2.24
C VAL A 41 11.36 -0.57 -3.09
N ARG A 42 12.69 -0.55 -2.87
CA ARG A 42 13.62 0.24 -3.70
C ARG A 42 13.58 -0.22 -5.15
N ARG A 43 13.65 -1.54 -5.38
CA ARG A 43 13.58 -2.11 -6.73
C ARG A 43 12.29 -1.72 -7.45
N MET A 44 11.15 -1.65 -6.74
CA MET A 44 9.89 -1.16 -7.31
C MET A 44 9.99 0.31 -7.72
N LEU A 45 10.46 1.18 -6.83
CA LEU A 45 10.53 2.62 -7.07
C LEU A 45 11.58 2.97 -8.14
N GLU A 46 12.68 2.24 -8.20
CA GLU A 46 13.71 2.31 -9.24
C GLU A 46 13.16 1.86 -10.60
N LEU A 47 12.45 0.73 -10.65
CA LEU A 47 11.83 0.24 -11.89
C LEU A 47 10.80 1.23 -12.42
N ALA A 48 10.05 1.88 -11.52
CA ALA A 48 9.10 2.94 -11.86
C ALA A 48 9.77 4.28 -12.19
N GLU A 49 11.10 4.38 -12.06
CA GLU A 49 11.88 5.58 -12.33
C GLU A 49 11.31 6.80 -11.58
N VAL A 50 10.97 6.62 -10.29
CA VAL A 50 10.38 7.67 -9.45
C VAL A 50 11.35 8.84 -9.32
N LYS A 51 10.85 10.06 -9.56
CA LYS A 51 11.64 11.29 -9.52
C LYS A 51 11.28 12.17 -8.32
N PRO A 52 12.21 13.03 -7.86
CA PRO A 52 11.90 14.03 -6.85
C PRO A 52 10.72 14.91 -7.27
N GLY A 53 9.78 15.14 -6.36
CA GLY A 53 8.59 15.96 -6.60
C GLY A 53 7.40 15.21 -7.22
N GLU A 54 7.58 14.00 -7.76
CA GLU A 54 6.46 13.21 -8.28
C GLU A 54 5.51 12.77 -7.17
N THR A 55 4.24 12.60 -7.53
CA THR A 55 3.18 12.09 -6.66
C THR A 55 3.13 10.56 -6.74
N VAL A 56 3.47 9.89 -5.63
CA VAL A 56 3.45 8.43 -5.51
C VAL A 56 2.26 7.99 -4.68
N TYR A 57 1.39 7.14 -5.23
CA TYR A 57 0.31 6.49 -4.48
C TYR A 57 0.65 5.04 -4.17
N ASP A 58 0.29 4.60 -2.96
CA ASP A 58 0.44 3.22 -2.50
C ASP A 58 -0.93 2.67 -2.08
N LEU A 59 -1.45 1.68 -2.83
CA LEU A 59 -2.78 1.12 -2.60
C LEU A 59 -2.66 -0.15 -1.75
N GLY A 60 -3.12 -0.09 -0.50
CA GLY A 60 -2.84 -1.13 0.50
C GLY A 60 -1.51 -0.89 1.20
N ALA A 61 -1.32 0.32 1.73
CA ALA A 61 -0.02 0.84 2.12
C ALA A 61 0.59 0.18 3.38
N GLY A 62 -0.18 -0.60 4.13
CA GLY A 62 0.27 -1.31 5.32
C GLY A 62 0.89 -0.36 6.34
N ASP A 63 2.16 -0.61 6.69
CA ASP A 63 2.94 0.23 7.60
C ASP A 63 3.57 1.47 6.94
N GLY A 64 3.13 1.81 5.73
CA GLY A 64 3.58 2.96 4.97
C GLY A 64 5.01 2.86 4.46
N ARG A 65 5.63 1.66 4.42
CA ARG A 65 7.06 1.54 4.05
C ARG A 65 7.38 2.05 2.65
N ILE A 66 6.48 1.86 1.67
CA ILE A 66 6.68 2.35 0.30
C ILE A 66 6.66 3.87 0.31
N ILE A 67 5.63 4.49 0.90
CA ILE A 67 5.52 5.95 0.95
C ILE A 67 6.64 6.62 1.78
N ILE A 68 7.12 5.95 2.83
CA ILE A 68 8.27 6.41 3.62
C ILE A 68 9.54 6.40 2.77
N ILE A 69 9.81 5.30 2.05
CA ILE A 69 11.02 5.18 1.20
C ILE A 69 10.93 6.13 0.01
N ALA A 70 9.78 6.23 -0.65
CA ALA A 70 9.56 7.17 -1.75
C ALA A 70 9.81 8.63 -1.32
N ALA A 71 9.31 9.03 -0.15
CA ALA A 71 9.52 10.37 0.37
C ALA A 71 10.97 10.62 0.81
N LYS A 72 11.58 9.66 1.52
CA LYS A 72 12.90 9.82 2.15
C LYS A 72 14.06 9.66 1.17
N GLU A 73 13.97 8.68 0.27
CA GLU A 73 15.08 8.26 -0.60
C GLU A 73 14.92 8.78 -2.03
N PHE A 74 13.69 8.91 -2.54
CA PHE A 74 13.41 9.37 -3.91
C PHE A 74 12.94 10.84 -3.97
N GLY A 75 12.70 11.47 -2.82
CA GLY A 75 12.27 12.87 -2.74
C GLY A 75 10.85 13.13 -3.22
N ALA A 76 10.04 12.08 -3.43
CA ALA A 76 8.67 12.15 -3.90
C ALA A 76 7.69 12.70 -2.84
N THR A 77 6.49 13.09 -3.27
CA THR A 77 5.34 13.31 -2.38
C THR A 77 4.45 12.07 -2.44
N ALA A 78 4.38 11.31 -1.35
CA ALA A 78 3.76 10.01 -1.33
C ALA A 78 2.50 9.96 -0.45
N THR A 79 1.43 9.33 -0.95
CA THR A 79 0.19 9.07 -0.21
C THR A 79 -0.15 7.59 -0.22
N GLY A 80 -0.33 7.02 0.96
CA GLY A 80 -0.72 5.62 1.13
C GLY A 80 -2.14 5.50 1.65
N PHE A 81 -2.84 4.45 1.24
CA PHE A 81 -4.21 4.15 1.67
C PHE A 81 -4.27 2.77 2.32
N GLU A 82 -4.74 2.71 3.56
CA GLU A 82 -4.81 1.48 4.35
C GLU A 82 -6.15 1.39 5.11
N VAL A 83 -6.72 0.20 5.21
CA VAL A 83 -8.00 -0.09 5.88
C VAL A 83 -7.84 -0.94 7.14
N ALA A 84 -6.70 -1.60 7.32
CA ALA A 84 -6.35 -2.32 8.52
C ALA A 84 -5.82 -1.35 9.58
N VAL A 85 -6.42 -1.38 10.78
CA VAL A 85 -6.16 -0.37 11.82
C VAL A 85 -4.74 -0.45 12.35
N LEU A 86 -4.22 -1.65 12.66
CA LEU A 86 -2.89 -1.76 13.27
C LEU A 86 -1.75 -1.35 12.32
N PRO A 87 -1.69 -1.81 11.04
CA PRO A 87 -0.68 -1.35 10.10
C PRO A 87 -0.78 0.16 9.86
N PHE A 88 -2.01 0.69 9.74
CA PHE A 88 -2.25 2.13 9.61
C PHE A 88 -1.68 2.91 10.79
N LEU A 89 -2.04 2.56 12.03
CA LEU A 89 -1.58 3.27 13.21
C LEU A 89 -0.05 3.24 13.34
N TRP A 90 0.54 2.07 13.10
CA TRP A 90 1.98 1.89 13.14
C TRP A 90 2.69 2.77 12.09
N GLY A 91 2.21 2.73 10.84
CA GLY A 91 2.75 3.56 9.76
C GLY A 91 2.58 5.06 10.00
N TYR A 92 1.42 5.46 10.53
CA TYR A 92 1.11 6.86 10.84
C TYR A 92 2.04 7.43 11.91
N ILE A 93 2.24 6.71 13.01
CA ILE A 93 3.17 7.10 14.08
C ILE A 93 4.60 7.17 13.53
N LYS A 94 5.02 6.16 12.77
CA LYS A 94 6.35 6.08 12.16
C LYS A 94 6.64 7.28 11.25
N ILE A 95 5.68 7.69 10.41
CA ILE A 95 5.81 8.87 9.55
C ILE A 95 6.02 10.15 10.37
N LYS A 96 5.28 10.30 11.48
CA LYS A 96 5.43 11.46 12.38
C LYS A 96 6.78 11.49 13.08
N VAL A 97 7.19 10.36 13.66
CA VAL A 97 8.47 10.23 14.37
C VAL A 97 9.65 10.49 13.43
N LEU A 98 9.54 10.09 12.16
CA LEU A 98 10.56 10.35 11.14
C LEU A 98 10.53 11.78 10.57
N GLY A 99 9.59 12.64 11.00
CA GLY A 99 9.46 14.01 10.50
C GLY A 99 9.01 14.11 9.04
N LEU A 100 8.42 13.05 8.47
CA LEU A 100 8.11 12.96 7.05
C LEU A 100 6.71 13.46 6.67
N SER A 101 5.93 13.99 7.61
CA SER A 101 4.51 14.34 7.39
C SER A 101 4.25 15.35 6.26
N LYS A 102 5.26 16.14 5.85
CA LYS A 102 5.16 17.04 4.68
C LYS A 102 5.19 16.29 3.34
N LYS A 103 5.90 15.16 3.27
CA LYS A 103 6.14 14.39 2.03
C LYS A 103 5.49 13.01 2.03
N ALA A 104 5.16 12.42 3.18
CA ALA A 104 4.49 11.13 3.27
C ALA A 104 3.19 11.28 4.07
N LYS A 105 2.06 10.87 3.49
CA LYS A 105 0.74 10.89 4.13
C LYS A 105 0.12 9.50 4.09
N LEU A 106 -0.21 8.94 5.25
CA LEU A 106 -0.96 7.69 5.33
C LEU A 106 -2.42 8.01 5.69
N LYS A 107 -3.36 7.49 4.91
CA LYS A 107 -4.80 7.71 5.07
C LYS A 107 -5.51 6.41 5.41
N TYR A 108 -6.36 6.45 6.43
CA TYR A 108 -7.21 5.31 6.83
C TYR A 108 -8.45 5.22 5.94
N ASN A 109 -8.27 4.80 4.70
CA ASN A 109 -9.28 4.88 3.65
C ASN A 109 -9.24 3.64 2.75
N ASN A 110 -10.40 3.27 2.23
CA ASN A 110 -10.49 2.31 1.14
C ASN A 110 -10.01 2.96 -0.18
N PHE A 111 -8.94 2.41 -0.75
CA PHE A 111 -8.32 2.91 -1.97
C PHE A 111 -9.21 2.79 -3.22
N PHE A 112 -10.18 1.88 -3.25
CA PHE A 112 -11.11 1.75 -4.39
C PHE A 112 -11.94 3.03 -4.59
N ASN A 113 -12.15 3.80 -3.53
CA ASN A 113 -12.96 5.02 -3.52
C ASN A 113 -12.13 6.30 -3.66
N GLN A 114 -10.83 6.20 -3.94
CA GLN A 114 -9.93 7.36 -4.02
C GLN A 114 -9.69 7.74 -5.48
N ASP A 115 -9.63 9.04 -5.76
CA ASP A 115 -9.24 9.55 -7.08
C ASP A 115 -7.75 9.27 -7.32
N LEU A 116 -7.43 8.58 -8.42
CA LEU A 116 -6.07 8.23 -8.82
C LEU A 116 -5.47 9.19 -9.85
N SER A 117 -6.22 10.21 -10.31
CA SER A 117 -5.82 11.11 -11.40
C SER A 117 -4.56 11.92 -11.14
N GLN A 118 -4.26 12.18 -9.87
CA GLN A 118 -3.10 12.97 -9.45
C GLN A 118 -1.81 12.15 -9.32
N ALA A 119 -1.87 10.83 -9.45
CA ALA A 119 -0.69 9.99 -9.29
C ALA A 119 0.19 10.01 -10.55
N ASP A 120 1.49 10.25 -10.35
CA ASP A 120 2.53 10.04 -11.36
C ASP A 120 3.02 8.59 -11.35
N VAL A 121 2.98 7.96 -10.17
CA VAL A 121 3.32 6.55 -9.94
C VAL A 121 2.33 5.94 -8.96
N ILE A 122 1.81 4.75 -9.29
CA ILE A 122 0.96 3.95 -8.41
C ILE A 122 1.68 2.64 -8.09
N CYS A 123 1.88 2.37 -6.81
CA CYS A 123 2.45 1.13 -6.30
C CYS A 123 1.33 0.19 -5.82
N VAL A 124 1.45 -1.09 -6.17
CA VAL A 124 0.51 -2.13 -5.72
C VAL A 124 1.22 -3.42 -5.37
N PHE A 125 0.80 -4.05 -4.26
CA PHE A 125 1.12 -5.43 -3.93
C PHE A 125 -0.16 -6.10 -3.42
N LEU A 126 -0.98 -6.59 -4.35
CA LEU A 126 -2.36 -7.01 -4.09
C LEU A 126 -2.65 -8.38 -4.71
N THR A 127 -3.77 -9.00 -4.31
CA THR A 127 -4.23 -10.27 -4.91
C THR A 127 -4.65 -10.10 -6.37
N PRO A 128 -4.60 -11.17 -7.20
CA PRO A 128 -5.10 -11.14 -8.57
C PRO A 128 -6.56 -10.63 -8.69
N GLU A 129 -7.43 -10.99 -7.76
CA GLU A 129 -8.83 -10.57 -7.72
C GLU A 129 -8.96 -9.06 -7.49
N ALA A 130 -8.16 -8.50 -6.57
CA ALA A 130 -8.11 -7.07 -6.34
C ALA A 130 -7.56 -6.32 -7.56
N MET A 131 -6.53 -6.87 -8.19
CA MET A 131 -5.95 -6.32 -9.43
C MET A 131 -6.95 -6.33 -10.58
N LYS A 132 -7.78 -7.38 -10.70
CA LYS A 132 -8.89 -7.44 -11.66
C LYS A 132 -9.91 -6.33 -11.44
N LYS A 133 -10.26 -6.05 -10.18
CA LYS A 133 -11.18 -4.96 -9.81
C LYS A 133 -10.57 -3.57 -10.04
N LEU A 134 -9.26 -3.41 -9.84
CA LEU A 134 -8.57 -2.14 -10.02
C LEU A 134 -8.32 -1.79 -11.49
N LYS A 135 -8.13 -2.78 -12.37
CA LYS A 135 -7.88 -2.55 -13.81
C LYS A 135 -8.82 -1.52 -14.46
N PRO A 136 -10.16 -1.62 -14.39
CA PRO A 136 -11.04 -0.62 -15.00
C PRO A 136 -10.88 0.77 -14.38
N LYS A 137 -10.59 0.83 -13.07
CA LYS A 137 -10.31 2.10 -12.37
C LYS A 137 -9.01 2.73 -12.87
N PHE A 138 -7.95 1.95 -13.04
CA PHE A 138 -6.71 2.43 -13.63
C PHE A 138 -6.92 2.96 -15.04
N GLN A 139 -7.64 2.23 -15.89
CA GLN A 139 -7.92 2.65 -17.27
C GLN A 139 -8.73 3.95 -17.34
N LYS A 140 -9.63 4.17 -16.38
CA LYS A 140 -10.50 5.35 -16.33
C LYS A 140 -9.81 6.58 -15.72
N GLU A 141 -9.07 6.39 -14.64
CA GLU A 141 -8.67 7.51 -13.76
C GLU A 141 -7.19 7.85 -13.85
N LYS A 142 -6.31 6.91 -14.22
CA LYS A 142 -4.87 7.19 -14.20
C LYS A 142 -4.53 8.29 -15.20
N ASN A 143 -3.57 9.14 -14.84
CA ASN A 143 -2.98 10.08 -15.78
C ASN A 143 -2.36 9.32 -16.98
N LYS A 144 -2.38 9.91 -18.18
CA LYS A 144 -1.74 9.36 -19.39
C LYS A 144 -0.27 8.98 -19.16
N ASN A 145 0.44 9.73 -18.32
CA ASN A 145 1.86 9.48 -18.00
C ASN A 145 2.06 8.70 -16.69
N CYS A 146 0.98 8.28 -16.02
CA CYS A 146 1.07 7.52 -14.79
C CYS A 146 1.68 6.15 -15.04
N ARG A 147 2.68 5.79 -14.24
CA ARG A 147 3.27 4.45 -14.20
C ARG A 147 2.64 3.64 -13.08
N ILE A 148 2.34 2.37 -13.33
CA ILE A 148 1.87 1.46 -12.30
C ILE A 148 2.94 0.40 -12.08
N VAL A 149 3.41 0.26 -10.85
CA VAL A 149 4.40 -0.76 -10.46
C VAL A 149 3.75 -1.78 -9.53
N SER A 150 3.75 -3.04 -9.96
CA SER A 150 3.12 -4.16 -9.26
C SER A 150 4.16 -5.17 -8.77
N TYR A 151 4.07 -5.55 -7.49
CA TYR A 151 4.90 -6.59 -6.90
C TYR A 151 4.20 -7.96 -6.96
N ALA A 152 4.95 -9.00 -7.33
CA ALA A 152 4.56 -10.42 -7.40
C ALA A 152 3.50 -10.79 -8.45
N PHE A 153 2.44 -10.00 -8.62
CA PHE A 153 1.29 -10.32 -9.46
C PHE A 153 1.16 -9.35 -10.63
N LYS A 154 0.72 -9.87 -11.79
CA LYS A 154 0.39 -9.06 -12.96
C LYS A 154 -1.00 -8.42 -12.81
N ILE A 155 -1.22 -7.29 -13.47
CA ILE A 155 -2.59 -6.84 -13.78
C ILE A 155 -3.15 -7.78 -14.85
N PRO A 156 -4.32 -8.42 -14.66
CA PRO A 156 -4.89 -9.35 -15.62
C PRO A 156 -5.10 -8.72 -17.01
N ASP A 157 -4.72 -9.43 -18.06
CA ASP A 157 -4.84 -9.01 -19.47
C ASP A 157 -4.32 -7.59 -19.74
N TRP A 158 -3.23 -7.21 -19.06
CA TRP A 158 -2.46 -6.01 -19.33
C TRP A 158 -1.01 -6.43 -19.43
N GLU A 159 -0.39 -6.16 -20.58
CA GLU A 159 1.02 -6.51 -20.77
C GLU A 159 1.93 -5.48 -20.08
N PRO A 160 2.91 -5.92 -19.27
CA PRO A 160 3.87 -5.03 -18.66
C PRO A 160 4.86 -4.51 -19.69
N GLU A 161 5.20 -3.23 -19.58
CA GLU A 161 6.26 -2.61 -20.39
C GLU A 161 7.64 -3.11 -19.96
N LYS A 162 7.86 -3.24 -18.65
CA LYS A 162 9.11 -3.76 -18.09
C LYS A 162 8.82 -4.81 -17.01
N VAL A 163 9.71 -5.78 -16.91
CA VAL A 163 9.68 -6.81 -15.86
C VAL A 163 11.06 -6.86 -15.21
N SER A 164 11.11 -6.70 -13.89
CA SER A 164 12.31 -6.91 -13.09
C SER A 164 12.21 -8.25 -12.36
N LYS A 165 13.11 -9.18 -12.67
CA LYS A 165 13.17 -10.51 -12.05
C LYS A 165 14.61 -11.06 -12.08
N GLY A 166 15.34 -10.93 -10.98
CA GLY A 166 16.62 -11.62 -10.79
C GLY A 166 16.46 -13.08 -10.32
N PRO A 167 17.56 -13.86 -10.29
CA PRO A 167 17.57 -15.21 -9.73
C PRO A 167 17.09 -15.23 -8.28
N GLY A 168 16.03 -16.00 -7.99
CA GLY A 168 15.45 -16.09 -6.64
C GLY A 168 14.66 -14.84 -6.18
N GLU A 169 14.50 -13.84 -7.05
CA GLU A 169 13.73 -12.63 -6.72
C GLU A 169 12.27 -12.76 -7.13
N THR A 170 11.41 -12.10 -6.36
CA THR A 170 10.01 -11.92 -6.75
C THR A 170 9.89 -10.96 -7.92
N SER A 171 9.10 -11.31 -8.93
CA SER A 171 8.87 -10.46 -10.09
C SER A 171 8.25 -9.11 -9.71
N ILE A 172 8.70 -8.04 -10.36
CA ILE A 172 8.08 -6.72 -10.34
C ILE A 172 7.72 -6.33 -11.76
N TYR A 173 6.52 -5.82 -11.97
CA TYR A 173 5.96 -5.46 -13.27
C TYR A 173 5.71 -3.96 -13.34
N LEU A 174 6.09 -3.33 -14.45
CA LEU A 174 5.81 -1.92 -14.74
C LEU A 174 4.80 -1.82 -15.88
N TYR A 175 3.82 -0.93 -15.73
CA TYR A 175 2.79 -0.62 -16.72
C TYR A 175 2.70 0.87 -16.98
N ARG A 176 2.30 1.25 -18.20
CA ARG A 176 1.96 2.61 -18.62
C ARG A 176 0.62 2.63 -19.34
#